data_AF-A0A6A0HC99-F1
#
_entry.id   AF-A0A6A0HC99-F1
#
_cell.length_a   1.000
_cell.length_b   1.000
_cell.length_c   1.000
_cell.angle_alpha   90.00
_cell.angle_beta   90.00
_cell.angle_gamma   90.00
#
_symmetry.space_group_name_H-M   'P 1'
#
loop_
_entity.id
_entity.type
_entity.pdbx_description
1 polymer ?
#
loop_
_entity_poly.entity_id
_entity_poly.type
_entity_poly.pdbx_seq_one_letter_code
_entity_poly.pdbx_strand_id
1 'polypeptide(L)'
;MSEINITENGVYKLLASLNPRKAPGPDGIPCRLVREVAEELAPAVTLLFVKSLNTGQVPYLWKHALVQPIFKIRETGTRPPTSAPSLSLASAVNCWSTL
;
A
#
# COMPACT_ATOMS: atom_id res chain seq x y z
N MET A 1 1.25 25.78 -12.70
CA MET A 1 1.11 24.36 -12.29
C MET A 1 0.98 23.56 -13.57
N SER A 2 1.89 22.63 -13.83
CA SER A 2 1.84 21.76 -15.01
C SER A 2 0.52 20.96 -15.00
N GLU A 3 -0.15 20.85 -16.14
CA GLU A 3 -1.35 20.03 -16.27
C GLU A 3 -0.97 18.55 -16.10
N ILE A 4 -1.33 17.95 -14.95
CA ILE A 4 -1.17 16.53 -14.70
C ILE A 4 -2.33 15.81 -15.37
N ASN A 5 -2.07 15.15 -16.50
CA ASN A 5 -3.06 14.34 -17.19
C ASN A 5 -3.05 12.89 -16.67
N ILE A 6 -4.12 12.47 -16.03
CA ILE A 6 -4.28 11.10 -15.52
C ILE A 6 -5.10 10.31 -16.53
N THR A 7 -4.50 9.26 -17.07
CA THR A 7 -5.16 8.37 -18.04
C THR A 7 -5.41 7.00 -17.43
N GLU A 8 -6.53 6.38 -17.77
CA GLU A 8 -6.90 5.05 -17.27
C GLU A 8 -5.83 4.00 -17.61
N ASN A 9 -5.28 4.05 -18.82
CA ASN A 9 -4.18 3.16 -19.24
C ASN A 9 -2.91 3.38 -18.39
N GLY A 10 -2.62 4.61 -17.99
CA GLY A 10 -1.50 4.90 -17.09
C GLY A 10 -1.73 4.29 -15.70
N VAL A 11 -2.93 4.48 -15.15
CA VAL A 11 -3.32 3.91 -13.85
C VAL A 11 -3.32 2.39 -13.90
N TYR A 12 -3.88 1.77 -14.94
CA TYR A 12 -3.84 0.33 -15.17
C TYR A 12 -2.41 -0.20 -15.17
N LYS A 13 -1.49 0.42 -15.93
CA LYS A 13 -0.08 0.00 -15.96
C LYS A 13 0.58 0.08 -14.58
N LEU A 14 0.25 1.10 -13.78
CA LEU A 14 0.76 1.24 -12.42
C LEU A 14 0.21 0.12 -11.52
N LEU A 15 -1.09 -0.12 -11.53
CA LEU A 15 -1.72 -1.21 -10.77
C LEU A 15 -1.21 -2.60 -11.20
N ALA A 16 -1.05 -2.83 -12.50
CA ALA A 16 -0.55 -4.08 -13.07
C ALA A 16 0.94 -4.33 -12.73
N SER A 17 1.73 -3.26 -12.54
CA SER A 17 3.16 -3.35 -12.18
C SER A 17 3.41 -3.46 -10.67
N LEU A 18 2.36 -3.50 -9.84
CA LEU A 18 2.50 -3.72 -8.40
C LEU A 18 3.19 -5.06 -8.11
N ASN A 19 4.15 -5.02 -7.18
CA ASN A 19 4.84 -6.22 -6.73
C ASN A 19 3.91 -7.06 -5.83
N PRO A 20 3.51 -8.27 -6.25
CA PRO A 20 2.55 -9.09 -5.51
C PRO A 20 3.08 -9.58 -4.15
N ARG A 21 4.39 -9.50 -3.90
CA ARG A 21 5.03 -9.91 -2.64
C ARG A 21 5.03 -8.80 -1.57
N LYS A 22 4.63 -7.57 -1.92
CA LYS A 22 4.55 -6.48 -0.94
C LYS A 22 3.45 -6.74 0.08
N ALA A 23 3.66 -6.22 1.29
CA ALA A 23 2.70 -6.33 2.37
C ALA A 23 1.39 -5.62 2.00
N PRO A 24 0.22 -6.23 2.32
CA PRO A 24 -1.07 -5.62 2.07
C PRO A 24 -1.14 -4.22 2.71
N GLY A 25 -1.96 -3.36 2.11
CA GLY A 25 -2.27 -2.06 2.71
C GLY A 25 -2.94 -2.19 4.07
N PRO A 26 -3.20 -1.07 4.77
CA PRO A 26 -3.96 -1.07 6.03
C PRO A 26 -5.36 -1.67 5.88
N ASP A 27 -5.89 -1.71 4.65
CA ASP A 27 -7.18 -2.32 4.32
C ASP A 27 -7.11 -3.87 4.28
N GLY A 28 -5.92 -4.46 4.48
CA GLY A 28 -5.71 -5.91 4.43
C GLY A 28 -5.73 -6.51 3.02
N ILE A 29 -5.95 -5.70 1.98
CA ILE A 29 -6.04 -6.16 0.60
C ILE A 29 -4.64 -6.50 0.07
N PRO A 30 -4.40 -7.75 -0.36
CA PRO A 30 -3.10 -8.15 -0.90
C PRO A 30 -2.84 -7.50 -2.26
N CYS A 31 -1.59 -7.05 -2.50
CA CYS A 31 -1.16 -6.49 -3.80
C CYS A 31 -1.50 -7.40 -4.98
N ARG A 32 -1.46 -8.72 -4.79
CA ARG A 32 -1.80 -9.69 -5.82
C ARG A 32 -3.24 -9.51 -6.32
N LEU A 33 -4.18 -9.30 -5.41
CA LEU A 33 -5.59 -9.09 -5.76
C LEU A 33 -5.76 -7.76 -6.48
N VAL A 34 -5.10 -6.69 -6.02
CA VAL A 34 -5.12 -5.39 -6.72
C VAL A 34 -4.62 -5.51 -8.16
N ARG A 35 -3.60 -6.34 -8.38
CA ARG A 35 -3.06 -6.61 -9.72
C ARG A 35 -4.04 -7.40 -10.59
N GLU A 36 -4.72 -8.39 -10.01
CA GLU A 36 -5.71 -9.23 -10.71
C GLU A 36 -6.96 -8.42 -11.09
N VAL A 37 -7.35 -7.44 -10.26
CA VAL A 37 -8.53 -6.58 -10.47
C VAL A 37 -8.14 -5.20 -11.04
N ALA A 38 -6.92 -5.07 -11.58
CA ALA A 38 -6.37 -3.79 -12.03
C ALA A 38 -7.18 -3.14 -13.17
N GLU A 39 -7.74 -3.96 -14.07
CA GLU A 39 -8.55 -3.50 -15.21
C GLU A 39 -9.85 -2.82 -14.73
N GLU A 40 -10.56 -3.46 -13.80
CA GLU A 40 -11.80 -2.94 -13.23
C GLU A 40 -11.57 -1.76 -12.29
N LEU A 41 -10.43 -1.73 -11.59
CA LEU A 41 -10.07 -0.64 -10.66
C LEU A 41 -9.57 0.62 -11.37
N ALA A 42 -8.93 0.47 -12.53
CA ALA A 42 -8.35 1.59 -13.28
C ALA A 42 -9.31 2.78 -13.51
N PRO A 43 -10.56 2.59 -13.99
CA PRO A 43 -11.48 3.72 -14.20
C PRO A 43 -11.90 4.38 -12.88
N ALA A 44 -12.20 3.59 -11.85
CA ALA A 44 -12.61 4.10 -10.54
C ALA A 44 -11.50 4.93 -9.88
N VAL A 45 -10.26 4.43 -9.92
CA VAL A 45 -9.08 5.10 -9.36
C VAL A 45 -8.76 6.37 -10.16
N THR A 46 -8.84 6.32 -11.49
CA THR A 46 -8.63 7.49 -12.36
C THR A 46 -9.60 8.61 -12.02
N LEU A 47 -10.90 8.30 -11.92
CA LEU A 47 -11.93 9.26 -11.58
C LEU A 47 -11.68 9.90 -10.20
N LEU A 48 -11.26 9.09 -9.22
CA LEU A 48 -10.99 9.58 -7.88
C LEU A 48 -9.80 10.56 -7.85
N PHE A 49 -8.71 10.25 -8.58
CA PHE A 49 -7.58 11.18 -8.67
C PHE A 49 -7.92 12.44 -9.46
N VAL A 50 -8.64 12.33 -10.58
CA VAL A 50 -9.09 13.50 -11.35
C VAL A 50 -9.96 14.42 -10.50
N LYS A 51 -10.91 13.86 -9.73
CA LYS A 51 -11.71 14.64 -8.77
C LYS A 51 -10.85 15.28 -7.68
N SER A 52 -9.85 14.55 -7.18
CA SER A 52 -8.95 15.06 -6.13
C SER A 52 -8.09 16.22 -6.65
N LEU A 53 -7.60 16.15 -7.89
CA LEU A 53 -6.86 17.23 -8.54
C LEU A 53 -7.75 18.45 -8.80
N ASN A 54 -8.97 18.23 -9.29
CA ASN A 54 -9.91 19.32 -9.60
C ASN A 54 -10.39 20.06 -8.35
N THR A 55 -10.59 19.34 -7.23
CA THR A 55 -11.07 19.93 -5.97
C THR A 55 -9.93 20.38 -5.05
N GLY A 56 -8.70 19.94 -5.29
CA GLY A 56 -7.58 20.11 -4.38
C GLY A 56 -7.74 19.34 -3.06
N GLN A 57 -8.68 18.40 -2.98
CA GLN A 57 -8.99 17.64 -1.76
C GLN A 57 -8.64 16.18 -1.95
N VAL A 58 -7.87 15.62 -1.02
CA VAL A 58 -7.58 14.18 -0.95
C VAL A 58 -8.23 13.57 0.30
N PRO A 59 -8.64 12.29 0.25
CA PRO A 59 -9.24 11.60 1.38
C PRO A 59 -8.40 11.71 2.64
N TYR A 60 -9.07 11.84 3.80
CA TYR A 60 -8.39 11.95 5.09
C TYR A 60 -7.42 10.78 5.35
N LEU A 61 -7.83 9.56 5.00
CA LEU A 61 -7.02 8.35 5.13
C LEU A 61 -5.72 8.41 4.32
N TRP A 62 -5.69 9.11 3.18
CA TRP A 62 -4.50 9.24 2.35
C TRP A 62 -3.49 10.24 2.91
N LYS A 63 -3.95 11.18 3.76
CA LYS A 63 -3.09 12.16 4.44
C LYS A 63 -2.36 11.56 5.64
N HIS A 64 -2.80 10.42 6.16
CA HIS A 64 -2.30 9.82 7.39
C HIS A 64 -1.67 8.47 7.09
N ALA A 65 -0.39 8.31 7.43
CA ALA A 65 0.27 7.01 7.34
C ALA A 65 -0.18 6.12 8.52
N LEU A 66 -0.77 4.97 8.22
CA LEU A 66 -1.04 3.95 9.22
C LEU A 66 0.22 3.11 9.48
N VAL A 67 0.80 3.26 10.68
CA VAL A 67 1.97 2.50 11.13
C VAL A 67 1.49 1.28 11.92
N GLN A 68 1.58 0.09 11.32
CA GLN A 68 1.24 -1.16 12.00
C GLN A 68 2.53 -1.90 12.40
N PRO A 69 2.77 -2.17 13.70
CA PRO A 69 3.92 -2.95 14.12
C PRO A 69 3.77 -4.41 13.68
N ILE A 70 4.72 -4.91 12.90
CA ILE A 70 4.79 -6.32 12.53
C ILE A 70 5.77 -7.03 13.46
N PHE A 71 5.27 -8.00 14.23
CA PHE A 71 6.09 -8.85 15.08
C PHE A 71 6.86 -9.87 14.23
N LYS A 72 8.16 -9.65 14.06
CA LYS A 72 9.05 -10.65 13.46
C LYS A 72 9.49 -11.64 14.54
N ILE A 73 8.94 -12.85 14.52
CA ILE A 73 9.46 -13.96 15.33
C ILE A 73 10.83 -14.31 14.78
N ARG A 74 11.86 -14.09 15.58
CA ARG A 74 13.21 -14.60 15.32
C ARG A 74 13.31 -15.96 15.97
N GLU A 75 13.44 -17.00 15.16
CA GLU A 75 13.87 -18.31 15.64
C GLU A 75 15.36 -18.21 15.99
N THR A 76 15.68 -17.65 17.15
CA THR A 76 16.96 -17.92 17.79
C THR A 76 16.85 -19.29 18.43
N GLY A 77 17.58 -20.26 17.88
CA GLY A 77 17.68 -21.60 18.43
C GLY A 77 17.87 -21.59 19.94
N THR A 78 17.09 -22.47 20.60
CA THR A 78 17.29 -23.00 21.96
C THR A 78 17.71 -21.99 23.04
N ARG A 79 16.74 -21.48 23.82
CA ARG A 79 16.89 -21.12 25.26
C ARG A 79 15.52 -20.92 25.95
N PRO A 80 15.42 -21.15 27.28
CA PRO A 80 14.18 -21.44 28.03
C PRO A 80 13.31 -20.19 28.30
N PRO A 81 12.06 -20.35 28.82
CA PRO A 81 11.01 -19.34 28.70
C PRO A 81 11.08 -18.29 29.82
N THR A 82 12.00 -17.33 29.74
CA THR A 82 11.94 -16.14 30.59
C THR A 82 12.78 -15.00 30.01
N SER A 83 12.24 -14.28 29.04
CA SER A 83 12.49 -12.84 28.81
C SER A 83 11.72 -12.42 27.55
N ALA A 84 10.89 -11.39 27.67
CA ALA A 84 10.13 -10.78 26.59
C ALA A 84 11.02 -10.54 25.33
N PRO A 85 10.54 -10.83 24.11
CA PRO A 85 11.36 -10.64 22.93
C PRO A 85 11.62 -9.14 22.71
N SER A 86 12.90 -8.76 22.62
CA SER A 86 13.35 -7.42 22.21
C SER A 86 12.59 -6.90 20.98
N LEU A 87 11.99 -5.72 21.12
CA LEU A 87 11.19 -5.05 20.11
C LEU A 87 12.11 -4.48 19.03
N SER A 88 12.27 -5.17 17.90
CA SER A 88 12.83 -4.56 16.69
C SER A 88 11.66 -4.16 15.78
N LEU A 89 11.33 -2.86 15.78
CA LEU A 89 10.38 -2.25 14.84
C LEU A 89 10.95 -2.35 13.41
N ALA A 90 10.56 -3.38 12.66
CA ALA A 90 10.76 -3.37 11.22
C ALA A 90 9.56 -2.65 10.57
N SER A 91 9.83 -1.50 9.96
CA SER A 91 8.86 -0.78 9.13
C SER A 91 8.51 -1.65 7.92
N ALA A 92 7.23 -2.00 7.78
CA ALA A 92 6.75 -2.70 6.60
C ALA A 92 6.68 -1.71 5.43
N VAL A 93 7.38 -2.00 4.33
CA VAL A 93 7.22 -1.22 3.09
C VAL A 93 5.91 -1.68 2.45
N ASN A 94 4.85 -0.93 2.72
CA ASN A 94 3.49 -1.23 2.26
C ASN A 94 3.40 -1.16 0.73
N CYS A 95 2.44 -1.90 0.17
CA CYS A 95 2.04 -1.84 -1.24
C CYS A 95 1.83 -0.41 -1.77
N TRP A 96 1.35 0.50 -0.92
CA TRP A 96 1.01 1.88 -1.26
C TRP A 96 2.22 2.81 -1.40
N SER A 97 3.39 2.48 -0.82
CA SER A 97 4.58 3.35 -0.87
C SER A 97 5.24 3.43 -2.26
N THR A 98 4.58 2.93 -3.30
CA THR A 98 5.07 2.92 -4.70
C THR A 98 3.95 3.19 -5.70
N LEU A 99 2.78 3.63 -5.22
CA LEU A 99 1.73 4.23 -6.06
C LEU A 99 1.93 5.75 -6.11
#